data_AF-A0A8H3YH88-F1
#
_entry.id   AF-A0A8H3YH88-F1
#
_cell.length_a   1.000
_cell.length_b   1.000
_cell.length_c   1.000
_cell.angle_alpha   90.00
_cell.angle_beta   90.00
_cell.angle_gamma   90.00
#
_symmetry.space_group_name_H-M   'P 1'
#
loop_
_entity.id
_entity.type
_entity.pdbx_description
1 polymer ?
#
loop_
_entity_poly.entity_id
_entity_poly.type
_entity_poly.pdbx_seq_one_letter_code
_entity_poly.pdbx_strand_id
1 'polypeptide(L)'
;MSEPQPIAMAEEPSTGQTVETAEEEYGRNYELLMQALEVAVRKGANKWTAKDFKGCFPTISSSSEERSRVFDEIWARTAANMREMVMKQAQQLLEHYNTGPALLQFHHTIQKAREAKKEDEVNGWPERLRADAWRPDLTPQALMAAHNLPQYDAVFERLRTEYLELTKESQTLYEEVKRKQDLVKQLEQEIGTASQQLEDTVQALETHPTDEMHLWMEQVHTTVPDKS
;
A
#
# COMPACT_ATOMS: atom_id res chain seq x y z
N MET A 1 -37.72 -39.47 -42.11
CA MET A 1 -37.50 -40.09 -40.79
C MET A 1 -35.99 -40.23 -40.65
N SER A 2 -35.36 -39.26 -39.99
CA SER A 2 -33.90 -39.16 -39.87
C SER A 2 -33.39 -40.01 -38.72
N GLU A 3 -32.25 -40.67 -38.95
CA GLU A 3 -31.49 -41.44 -37.97
C GLU A 3 -31.03 -40.60 -36.77
N PRO A 4 -30.91 -41.20 -35.56
CA PRO A 4 -30.29 -40.55 -34.41
C PRO A 4 -28.76 -40.69 -34.47
N GLN A 5 -28.05 -39.57 -34.31
CA GLN A 5 -26.60 -39.56 -34.10
C GLN A 5 -26.21 -40.00 -32.67
N PRO A 6 -25.05 -40.63 -32.48
CA PRO A 6 -24.54 -40.97 -31.16
C PRO A 6 -23.89 -39.75 -30.48
N ILE A 7 -24.29 -39.50 -29.24
CA ILE A 7 -23.69 -38.46 -28.39
C ILE A 7 -22.31 -38.95 -27.96
N ALA A 8 -21.30 -38.15 -28.32
CA ALA A 8 -19.89 -38.36 -28.05
C ALA A 8 -19.60 -38.40 -26.54
N MET A 9 -18.63 -39.24 -26.20
CA MET A 9 -18.11 -39.49 -24.87
C MET A 9 -17.56 -38.21 -24.24
N ALA A 10 -17.94 -37.96 -22.98
CA ALA A 10 -17.32 -36.95 -22.15
C ALA A 10 -15.87 -37.33 -21.87
N GLU A 11 -14.98 -36.38 -22.12
CA GLU A 11 -13.55 -36.42 -21.79
C GLU A 11 -13.34 -36.70 -20.29
N GLU A 12 -12.38 -37.57 -20.01
CA GLU A 12 -11.86 -37.80 -18.66
C GLU A 12 -11.12 -36.55 -18.16
N PRO A 13 -11.27 -36.15 -16.88
CA PRO A 13 -10.49 -35.07 -16.32
C PRO A 13 -9.03 -35.49 -16.13
N SER A 14 -8.16 -34.83 -16.89
CA SER A 14 -6.70 -34.79 -16.75
C SER A 14 -6.27 -34.49 -15.31
N THR A 15 -5.80 -35.52 -14.60
CA THR A 15 -5.20 -35.44 -13.25
C THR A 15 -3.78 -34.86 -13.21
N GLY A 16 -3.30 -34.22 -14.29
CA GLY A 16 -1.90 -33.76 -14.40
C GLY A 16 -1.65 -32.28 -14.16
N GLN A 17 -2.69 -31.42 -14.10
CA GLN A 17 -2.52 -29.97 -14.21
C GLN A 17 -2.51 -29.17 -12.89
N THR A 18 -2.73 -29.79 -11.73
CA THR A 18 -2.88 -29.03 -10.47
C THR A 18 -1.57 -28.70 -9.76
N VAL A 19 -0.46 -29.31 -10.14
CA VAL A 19 0.82 -29.15 -9.41
C VAL A 19 1.62 -27.95 -9.92
N GLU A 20 1.67 -27.74 -11.23
CA GLU A 20 2.43 -26.63 -11.83
C GLU A 20 1.80 -25.25 -11.53
N THR A 21 0.47 -25.16 -11.45
CA THR A 21 -0.22 -23.90 -11.10
C THR A 21 0.00 -23.48 -9.64
N ALA A 22 0.20 -24.44 -8.74
CA ALA A 22 0.40 -24.17 -7.31
C ALA A 22 1.81 -23.66 -6.98
N GLU A 23 2.81 -23.96 -7.83
CA GLU A 23 4.18 -23.45 -7.67
C GLU A 23 4.24 -21.93 -7.86
N GLU A 24 3.58 -21.43 -8.91
CA GLU A 24 3.50 -19.99 -9.20
C GLU A 24 2.68 -19.25 -8.14
N GLU A 25 1.65 -19.89 -7.59
CA GLU A 25 0.69 -19.24 -6.69
C GLU A 25 1.14 -19.25 -5.20
N TYR A 26 1.73 -20.36 -4.72
CA TYR A 26 2.02 -20.55 -3.28
C TYR A 26 3.49 -20.86 -2.96
N GLY A 27 4.30 -21.13 -3.98
CA GLY A 27 5.75 -21.33 -3.86
C GLY A 27 6.20 -22.72 -3.37
N ARG A 28 7.51 -22.95 -3.43
CA ARG A 28 8.18 -24.25 -3.17
C ARG A 28 7.84 -24.91 -1.83
N ASN A 29 7.59 -24.13 -0.78
CA ASN A 29 7.29 -24.69 0.54
C ASN A 29 5.94 -25.42 0.57
N TYR A 30 4.96 -24.92 -0.19
CA TYR A 30 3.65 -25.54 -0.31
C TYR A 30 3.72 -26.85 -1.11
N GLU A 31 4.51 -26.87 -2.18
CA GLU A 31 4.79 -28.08 -2.98
C GLU A 31 5.41 -29.20 -2.11
N LEU A 32 6.44 -28.87 -1.32
CA LEU A 32 7.06 -29.84 -0.40
C LEU A 32 6.06 -30.38 0.63
N LEU A 33 5.14 -29.54 1.11
CA LEU A 33 4.06 -29.97 2.01
C LEU A 33 3.12 -30.96 1.31
N MET A 34 2.69 -30.65 0.08
CA MET A 34 1.81 -31.51 -0.70
C MET A 34 2.47 -32.84 -1.06
N GLN A 35 3.75 -32.83 -1.44
CA GLN A 35 4.52 -34.05 -1.68
C GLN A 35 4.65 -34.90 -0.42
N ALA A 36 4.96 -34.29 0.72
CA ALA A 36 5.04 -35.00 2.00
C ALA A 36 3.69 -35.62 2.40
N LEU A 37 2.59 -34.88 2.17
CA LEU A 37 1.23 -35.34 2.41
C LEU A 37 0.88 -36.53 1.52
N GLU A 38 1.17 -36.46 0.22
CA GLU A 38 0.95 -37.58 -0.70
C GLU A 38 1.70 -38.84 -0.26
N VAL A 39 2.97 -38.71 0.11
CA VAL A 39 3.78 -39.83 0.59
C VAL A 39 3.19 -40.41 1.87
N ALA A 40 2.75 -39.56 2.81
CA ALA A 40 2.12 -39.99 4.04
C ALA A 40 0.80 -40.75 3.79
N VAL A 41 -0.05 -40.24 2.88
CA VAL A 41 -1.32 -40.86 2.54
C VAL A 41 -1.12 -42.18 1.79
N ARG A 42 -0.16 -42.25 0.85
CA ARG A 42 0.20 -43.52 0.18
C ARG A 42 0.69 -44.56 1.19
N LYS A 43 1.55 -44.17 2.14
CA LYS A 43 2.05 -45.06 3.20
C LYS A 43 0.94 -45.49 4.17
N GLY A 44 0.05 -44.57 4.55
CA GLY A 44 -1.08 -44.84 5.44
C GLY A 44 -2.08 -45.81 4.83
N ALA A 45 -2.52 -45.54 3.59
CA ALA A 45 -3.49 -46.38 2.89
C ALA A 45 -2.96 -47.78 2.55
N ASN A 46 -1.64 -47.94 2.42
CA ASN A 46 -1.00 -49.24 2.11
C ASN A 46 -0.41 -49.93 3.35
N LYS A 47 -0.64 -49.41 4.57
CA LYS A 47 -0.13 -50.02 5.81
C LYS A 47 -0.73 -51.40 6.09
N TRP A 48 -1.94 -51.64 5.58
CA TRP A 48 -2.68 -52.89 5.69
C TRP A 48 -2.64 -53.58 4.33
N THR A 49 -2.24 -54.84 4.32
CA THR A 49 -2.11 -55.64 3.11
C THR A 49 -3.41 -56.37 2.81
N ALA A 50 -3.58 -56.82 1.56
CA ALA A 50 -4.69 -57.69 1.19
C ALA A 50 -4.73 -58.99 2.03
N LYS A 51 -3.57 -59.45 2.53
CA LYS A 51 -3.48 -60.60 3.44
C LYS A 51 -4.11 -60.30 4.80
N ASP A 52 -3.83 -59.11 5.35
CA ASP A 52 -4.42 -58.67 6.61
C ASP A 52 -5.94 -58.56 6.48
N PHE A 53 -6.42 -58.04 5.35
CA PHE A 53 -7.85 -57.94 5.06
C PHE A 53 -8.53 -59.31 4.95
N LYS A 54 -7.90 -60.28 4.27
CA LYS A 54 -8.39 -61.66 4.19
C LYS A 54 -8.38 -62.36 5.56
N GLY A 55 -7.42 -62.03 6.41
CA GLY A 55 -7.32 -62.52 7.79
C GLY A 55 -8.47 -62.09 8.68
N CYS A 56 -9.08 -60.93 8.42
CA CYS A 56 -10.27 -60.47 9.15
C CYS A 56 -11.56 -61.22 8.75
N PHE A 57 -11.60 -61.86 7.58
CA PHE A 57 -12.81 -62.53 7.05
C PHE A 57 -12.53 -63.98 6.60
N PRO A 58 -12.06 -64.86 7.51
CA PRO A 58 -11.62 -66.22 7.17
C PRO A 58 -12.74 -67.09 6.57
N THR A 59 -13.98 -66.91 7.02
CA THR A 59 -15.15 -67.68 6.55
C THR A 59 -15.47 -67.44 5.08
N ILE A 60 -15.22 -66.22 4.59
CA ILE A 60 -15.56 -65.81 3.24
C ILE A 60 -14.35 -66.05 2.30
N SER A 61 -13.14 -65.82 2.79
CA SER A 61 -11.89 -65.95 2.02
C SER A 61 -11.47 -67.39 1.73
N SER A 62 -11.86 -68.36 2.57
CA SER A 62 -11.48 -69.79 2.43
C SER A 62 -12.31 -70.60 1.44
N SER A 63 -13.37 -70.02 0.86
CA SER A 63 -14.44 -70.79 0.23
C SER A 63 -14.42 -70.86 -1.31
N SER A 64 -13.59 -70.07 -2.00
CA SER A 64 -13.34 -70.14 -3.46
C SER A 64 -12.20 -69.20 -3.86
N GLU A 65 -11.35 -69.61 -4.82
CA GLU A 65 -10.30 -68.77 -5.41
C GLU A 65 -10.87 -67.51 -6.09
N GLU A 66 -12.07 -67.60 -6.68
CA GLU A 66 -12.77 -66.46 -7.29
C GLU A 66 -13.12 -65.40 -6.24
N ARG A 67 -13.57 -65.83 -5.05
CA ARG A 67 -13.86 -64.92 -3.95
C ARG A 67 -12.60 -64.25 -3.40
N SER A 68 -11.48 -64.96 -3.38
CA SER A 68 -10.17 -64.38 -3.00
C SER A 68 -9.75 -63.23 -3.92
N ARG A 69 -10.01 -63.32 -5.23
CA ARG A 69 -9.76 -62.22 -6.19
C ARG A 69 -10.65 -61.00 -5.93
N VAL A 70 -11.94 -61.23 -5.66
CA VAL A 70 -12.88 -60.17 -5.30
C VAL A 70 -12.42 -59.41 -4.04
N PHE A 71 -11.84 -60.10 -3.05
CA PHE A 71 -11.27 -59.44 -1.87
C PHE A 71 -10.06 -58.54 -2.20
N ASP A 72 -9.20 -58.95 -3.14
CA ASP A 72 -8.07 -58.15 -3.58
C ASP A 72 -8.53 -56.88 -4.32
N GLU A 73 -9.57 -57.00 -5.14
CA GLU A 73 -10.21 -55.86 -5.82
C GLU A 73 -10.89 -54.90 -4.84
N ILE A 74 -11.65 -55.43 -3.87
CA ILE A 74 -12.29 -54.63 -2.82
C ILE A 74 -11.22 -53.87 -2.02
N TRP A 75 -10.17 -54.56 -1.57
CA TRP A 75 -9.06 -53.92 -0.85
C TRP A 75 -8.41 -52.81 -1.68
N ALA A 76 -8.08 -53.08 -2.94
CA ALA A 76 -7.46 -52.09 -3.83
C ALA A 76 -8.36 -50.86 -4.00
N ARG A 77 -9.68 -51.07 -4.15
CA ARG A 77 -10.67 -50.00 -4.26
C ARG A 77 -10.83 -49.22 -2.95
N THR A 78 -10.88 -49.90 -1.80
CA THR A 78 -10.96 -49.23 -0.50
C THR A 78 -9.70 -48.42 -0.21
N ALA A 79 -8.51 -48.95 -0.50
CA ALA A 79 -7.26 -48.24 -0.35
C ALA A 79 -7.20 -47.02 -1.28
N ALA A 80 -7.65 -47.13 -2.54
CA ALA A 80 -7.73 -46.00 -3.46
C ALA A 80 -8.70 -44.92 -2.98
N ASN A 81 -9.92 -45.30 -2.57
CA ASN A 81 -10.92 -44.37 -2.06
C ASN A 81 -10.44 -43.67 -0.77
N MET A 82 -9.78 -44.40 0.13
CA MET A 82 -9.20 -43.81 1.33
C MET A 82 -8.14 -42.75 0.99
N ARG A 83 -7.27 -43.00 0.00
CA ARG A 83 -6.29 -42.00 -0.45
C ARG A 83 -6.99 -40.74 -0.97
N GLU A 84 -7.95 -40.91 -1.86
CA GLU A 84 -8.68 -39.78 -2.47
C GLU A 84 -9.43 -38.97 -1.42
N MET A 85 -10.17 -39.64 -0.52
CA MET A 85 -10.94 -39.00 0.55
C MET A 85 -10.03 -38.23 1.52
N VAL A 86 -8.91 -38.82 1.94
CA VAL A 86 -7.97 -38.16 2.85
C VAL A 86 -7.30 -36.96 2.17
N MET A 87 -6.87 -37.08 0.91
CA MET A 87 -6.28 -35.94 0.19
C MET A 87 -7.29 -34.81 -0.01
N LYS A 88 -8.53 -35.12 -0.37
CA LYS A 88 -9.59 -34.12 -0.51
C LYS A 88 -9.87 -33.39 0.79
N GLN A 89 -9.97 -34.11 1.91
CA GLN A 89 -10.17 -33.49 3.23
C GLN A 89 -8.96 -32.65 3.66
N ALA A 90 -7.75 -33.13 3.39
CA ALA A 90 -6.55 -32.37 3.69
C ALA A 90 -6.50 -31.06 2.88
N GLN A 91 -6.82 -31.09 1.58
CA GLN A 91 -6.92 -29.88 0.76
C GLN A 91 -7.95 -28.89 1.30
N GLN A 92 -9.14 -29.37 1.69
CA GLN A 92 -10.16 -28.52 2.33
C GLN A 92 -9.66 -27.87 3.63
N LEU A 93 -8.88 -28.59 4.44
CA LEU A 93 -8.28 -28.01 5.66
C LEU A 93 -7.19 -27.00 5.31
N LEU A 94 -6.34 -27.29 4.33
CA LEU A 94 -5.30 -26.38 3.87
C LEU A 94 -5.88 -25.06 3.33
N GLU A 95 -6.98 -25.14 2.59
CA GLU A 95 -7.76 -23.99 2.12
C GLU A 95 -8.42 -23.25 3.30
N HIS A 96 -9.07 -23.97 4.21
CA HIS A 96 -9.75 -23.37 5.37
C HIS A 96 -8.80 -22.54 6.25
N TYR A 97 -7.58 -23.03 6.46
CA TYR A 97 -6.55 -22.34 7.23
C TYR A 97 -5.70 -21.38 6.39
N ASN A 98 -6.02 -21.19 5.11
CA ASN A 98 -5.28 -20.32 4.20
C ASN A 98 -3.76 -20.59 4.22
N THR A 99 -3.39 -21.87 4.23
CA THR A 99 -2.00 -22.30 4.42
C THR A 99 -1.09 -21.91 3.26
N GLY A 100 -1.60 -21.86 2.04
CA GLY A 100 -0.84 -21.44 0.85
C GLY A 100 -0.24 -20.03 1.05
N PRO A 101 -1.08 -18.98 1.22
CA PRO A 101 -0.58 -17.63 1.44
C PRO A 101 0.25 -17.48 2.72
N ALA A 102 -0.09 -18.20 3.79
CA ALA A 102 0.69 -18.18 5.03
C ALA A 102 2.12 -18.73 4.83
N LEU A 103 2.27 -19.82 4.09
CA LEU A 103 3.58 -20.41 3.76
C LEU A 103 4.39 -19.53 2.81
N LEU A 104 3.73 -18.84 1.88
CA LEU A 104 4.36 -17.86 1.01
C LEU A 104 4.91 -16.67 1.81
N GLN A 105 4.10 -16.12 2.71
CA GLN A 105 4.54 -15.05 3.62
C GLN A 105 5.73 -15.50 4.47
N PHE A 106 5.66 -16.71 5.02
CA PHE A 106 6.75 -17.31 5.77
C PHE A 106 8.04 -17.42 4.92
N HIS A 107 7.93 -17.91 3.68
CA HIS A 107 9.07 -17.99 2.77
C HIS A 107 9.71 -16.63 2.52
N HIS A 108 8.90 -15.62 2.24
CA HIS A 108 9.36 -14.26 2.01
C HIS A 108 10.04 -13.65 3.26
N THR A 109 9.53 -13.91 4.46
CA THR A 109 10.20 -13.46 5.70
C THR A 109 11.57 -14.12 5.89
N ILE A 110 11.72 -15.40 5.53
CA ILE A 110 13.03 -16.09 5.57
C ILE A 110 13.99 -15.50 4.55
N GLN A 111 13.52 -15.23 3.33
CA GLN A 111 14.36 -14.61 2.29
C GLN A 111 14.87 -13.25 2.74
N LYS A 112 13.98 -12.37 3.23
CA LYS A 112 14.35 -11.07 3.81
C LYS A 112 15.34 -11.18 4.94
N ALA A 113 15.15 -12.14 5.85
CA ALA A 113 16.08 -12.37 6.96
C ALA A 113 17.47 -12.80 6.45
N ARG A 114 17.53 -13.66 5.41
CA ARG A 114 18.79 -14.10 4.79
C ARG A 114 19.48 -12.97 4.05
N GLU A 115 18.74 -12.17 3.30
CA GLU A 115 19.28 -11.01 2.57
C GLU A 115 19.89 -10.00 3.54
N ALA A 116 19.13 -9.64 4.57
CA ALA A 116 19.61 -8.68 5.53
C ALA A 116 20.76 -9.23 6.39
N LYS A 117 20.82 -10.55 6.65
CA LYS A 117 22.02 -11.16 7.25
C LYS A 117 23.27 -10.97 6.37
N LYS A 118 23.13 -11.11 5.05
CA LYS A 118 24.25 -10.85 4.12
C LYS A 118 24.67 -9.38 4.14
N GLU A 119 23.70 -8.45 4.23
CA GLU A 119 24.00 -7.02 4.36
C GLU A 119 24.73 -6.71 5.68
N ASP A 120 24.31 -7.32 6.78
CA ASP A 120 24.96 -7.18 8.09
C ASP A 120 26.41 -7.71 8.06
N GLU A 121 26.65 -8.85 7.40
CA GLU A 121 28.00 -9.42 7.20
C GLU A 121 28.90 -8.49 6.37
N VAL A 122 28.35 -7.82 5.34
CA VAL A 122 29.09 -6.86 4.51
C VAL A 122 29.41 -5.58 5.28
N ASN A 123 28.48 -5.10 6.10
CA ASN A 123 28.60 -3.83 6.82
C ASN A 123 29.33 -3.97 8.17
N GLY A 124 29.63 -5.19 8.63
CA GLY A 124 30.36 -5.45 9.88
C GLY A 124 29.56 -5.15 11.15
N TRP A 125 28.24 -5.06 11.07
CA TRP A 125 27.39 -4.85 12.25
C TRP A 125 27.33 -6.14 13.07
N PRO A 126 27.58 -6.11 14.39
CA PRO A 126 27.40 -7.29 15.23
C PRO A 126 25.92 -7.68 15.25
N GLU A 127 25.65 -8.97 15.07
CA GLU A 127 24.30 -9.61 15.01
C GLU A 127 23.36 -9.20 16.16
N ARG A 128 23.92 -8.71 17.27
CA ARG A 128 23.21 -8.24 18.47
C ARG A 128 22.75 -6.78 18.43
N LEU A 129 23.10 -5.99 17.43
CA LEU A 129 22.71 -4.57 17.32
C LEU A 129 21.53 -4.31 16.37
N ARG A 130 21.02 -5.34 15.72
CA ARG A 130 19.88 -5.21 14.82
C ARG A 130 18.60 -4.88 15.59
N ALA A 131 17.90 -3.82 15.17
CA ALA A 131 16.71 -3.31 15.85
C ALA A 131 15.48 -4.24 15.71
N ASP A 132 15.46 -5.06 14.66
CA ASP A 132 14.38 -6.00 14.29
C ASP A 132 14.70 -7.47 14.65
N ALA A 133 15.83 -7.76 15.30
CA ALA A 133 16.15 -9.12 15.74
C ALA A 133 15.20 -9.56 16.87
N TRP A 134 14.53 -10.70 16.68
CA TRP A 134 13.73 -11.33 17.72
C TRP A 134 14.61 -11.67 18.93
N ARG A 135 14.11 -11.38 20.14
CA ARG A 135 14.79 -11.70 21.40
C ARG A 135 13.83 -12.45 22.32
N PRO A 136 14.32 -13.40 23.13
CA PRO A 136 13.48 -14.10 24.10
C PRO A 136 12.97 -13.16 25.21
N ASP A 137 13.71 -12.10 25.52
CA ASP A 137 13.37 -11.14 26.59
C ASP A 137 12.51 -9.95 26.10
N LEU A 138 11.81 -10.11 24.99
CA LEU A 138 11.04 -9.01 24.38
C LEU A 138 9.79 -8.72 25.22
N THR A 139 9.72 -7.53 25.80
CA THR A 139 8.54 -7.09 26.55
C THR A 139 7.39 -6.76 25.59
N PRO A 140 6.12 -6.92 26.00
CA PRO A 140 4.97 -6.51 25.18
C PRO A 140 5.04 -5.03 24.75
N GLN A 141 5.63 -4.18 25.59
CA GLN A 141 5.85 -2.77 25.28
C GLN A 141 6.84 -2.58 24.14
N ALA A 142 7.94 -3.35 24.11
CA ALA A 142 8.90 -3.30 23.02
C ALA A 142 8.28 -3.76 21.70
N LEU A 143 7.41 -4.77 21.72
CA LEU A 143 6.65 -5.21 20.54
C LEU A 143 5.69 -4.13 20.01
N MET A 144 4.92 -3.51 20.91
CA MET A 144 4.04 -2.39 20.54
C MET A 144 4.85 -1.22 19.99
N ALA A 145 5.98 -0.89 20.61
CA ALA A 145 6.87 0.17 20.13
C ALA A 145 7.40 -0.16 18.73
N ALA A 146 7.93 -1.36 18.50
CA ALA A 146 8.44 -1.76 17.20
C ALA A 146 7.38 -1.70 16.09
N HIS A 147 6.12 -2.01 16.41
CA HIS A 147 5.02 -1.90 15.46
C HIS A 147 4.60 -0.45 15.18
N ASN A 148 4.56 0.39 16.22
CA ASN A 148 4.02 1.74 16.12
C ASN A 148 5.06 2.78 15.68
N LEU A 149 6.35 2.57 15.96
CA LEU A 149 7.42 3.53 15.65
C LEU A 149 7.44 3.92 14.17
N PRO A 150 7.41 2.98 13.21
CA PRO A 150 7.41 3.33 11.79
C PRO A 150 6.21 4.18 11.38
N GLN A 151 5.06 4.00 12.03
CA GLN A 151 3.86 4.82 11.79
C GLN A 151 4.05 6.22 12.36
N TYR A 152 4.62 6.34 13.56
CA TYR A 152 4.96 7.64 14.15
C TYR A 152 5.99 8.39 13.32
N ASP A 153 7.03 7.71 12.82
CA ASP A 153 8.05 8.32 11.96
C ASP A 153 7.45 8.84 10.65
N ALA A 154 6.57 8.06 10.01
CA ALA A 154 5.87 8.49 8.80
C ALA A 154 4.98 9.72 9.03
N VAL A 155 4.24 9.75 10.15
CA VAL A 155 3.40 10.90 10.52
C VAL A 155 4.25 12.10 10.90
N PHE A 156 5.34 11.89 11.61
CA PHE A 156 6.27 12.95 12.00
C PHE A 156 6.88 13.62 10.76
N GLU A 157 7.36 12.84 9.78
CA GLU A 157 7.91 13.41 8.56
C GLU A 157 6.86 14.17 7.76
N ARG A 158 5.63 13.66 7.68
CA ARG A 158 4.52 14.39 7.06
C ARG A 158 4.24 15.74 7.76
N LEU A 159 4.14 15.74 9.09
CA LEU A 159 3.89 16.97 9.85
C LEU A 159 5.05 17.96 9.69
N ARG A 160 6.28 17.45 9.63
CA ARG A 160 7.47 18.26 9.39
C ARG A 160 7.43 18.92 8.00
N THR A 161 7.04 18.19 6.96
CA THR A 161 6.91 18.76 5.61
C THR A 161 5.84 19.84 5.57
N GLU A 162 4.66 19.58 6.15
CA GLU A 162 3.55 20.54 6.23
C GLU A 162 3.97 21.80 7.01
N TYR A 163 4.69 21.65 8.13
CA TYR A 163 5.20 22.78 8.91
C TYR A 163 6.20 23.63 8.13
N LEU A 164 7.12 23.00 7.39
CA LEU A 164 8.10 23.72 6.58
C LEU A 164 7.44 24.47 5.42
N GLU A 165 6.41 23.89 4.80
CA GLU A 165 5.60 24.56 3.77
C GLU A 165 4.88 25.77 4.34
N LEU A 166 4.17 25.61 5.45
CA LEU A 166 3.47 26.72 6.12
C LEU A 166 4.43 27.83 6.56
N THR A 167 5.61 27.46 7.05
CA THR A 167 6.64 28.44 7.43
C THR A 167 7.10 29.24 6.22
N LYS A 168 7.34 28.59 5.07
CA LYS A 168 7.69 29.28 3.82
C LYS A 168 6.59 30.22 3.35
N GLU A 169 5.33 29.79 3.38
CA GLU A 169 4.18 30.63 3.03
C GLU A 169 4.05 31.84 3.96
N SER A 170 4.26 31.66 5.26
CA SER A 170 4.23 32.76 6.21
C SER A 170 5.34 33.78 5.95
N GLN A 171 6.52 33.31 5.55
CA GLN A 171 7.65 34.17 5.20
C GLN A 171 7.36 34.98 3.93
N THR A 172 6.83 34.35 2.88
CA THR A 172 6.50 35.06 1.63
C THR A 172 5.40 36.09 1.86
N LEU A 173 4.34 35.75 2.60
CA LEU A 173 3.28 36.69 2.94
C LEU A 173 3.79 37.87 3.78
N TYR A 174 4.70 37.60 4.72
CA TYR A 174 5.32 38.66 5.53
C TYR A 174 6.15 39.62 4.67
N GLU A 175 6.94 39.09 3.73
CA GLU A 175 7.70 39.90 2.77
C GLU A 175 6.78 40.75 1.88
N GLU A 176 5.67 40.20 1.40
CA GLU A 176 4.66 40.93 0.64
C GLU A 176 4.01 42.06 1.45
N VAL A 177 3.63 41.79 2.71
CA VAL A 177 3.05 42.80 3.60
C VAL A 177 4.04 43.92 3.85
N LYS A 178 5.31 43.58 4.12
CA LYS A 178 6.37 44.57 4.32
C LYS A 178 6.57 45.44 3.07
N ARG A 179 6.61 44.83 1.88
CA ARG A 179 6.70 45.56 0.61
C ARG A 179 5.52 46.50 0.40
N LYS A 180 4.29 46.07 0.71
CA LYS A 180 3.09 46.92 0.62
C LYS A 180 3.14 48.06 1.63
N GLN A 181 3.62 47.81 2.84
CA GLN A 181 3.79 48.84 3.86
C GLN A 181 4.82 49.90 3.43
N ASP A 182 5.93 49.48 2.85
CA ASP A 182 6.95 50.40 2.35
C ASP A 182 6.42 51.24 1.17
N LEU A 183 5.62 50.65 0.29
CA LEU A 183 4.93 51.37 -0.79
C LEU A 183 3.93 52.40 -0.25
N VAL A 184 3.13 52.02 0.76
CA VAL A 184 2.18 52.97 1.39
C VAL A 184 2.93 54.15 2.00
N LYS A 185 4.04 53.91 2.72
CA LYS A 185 4.86 54.99 3.28
C LYS A 185 5.43 55.92 2.21
N GLN A 186 5.85 55.38 1.07
CA GLN A 186 6.31 56.19 -0.07
C GLN A 186 5.19 57.06 -0.61
N LEU A 187 4.00 56.48 -0.85
CA LEU A 187 2.84 57.24 -1.32
C LEU A 187 2.37 58.30 -0.30
N GLU A 188 2.40 58.00 0.99
CA GLU A 188 2.08 58.97 2.05
C GLU A 188 3.06 60.15 2.05
N GLN A 189 4.36 59.88 1.83
CA GLN A 189 5.37 60.94 1.68
C GLN A 189 5.12 61.77 0.42
N GLU A 190 4.86 61.13 -0.72
CA GLU A 190 4.56 61.82 -1.99
C GLU A 190 3.30 62.70 -1.86
N ILE A 191 2.22 62.17 -1.29
CA ILE A 191 0.98 62.93 -1.04
C ILE A 191 1.26 64.10 -0.08
N GLY A 192 2.05 63.87 0.98
CA GLY A 192 2.46 64.94 1.90
C GLY A 192 3.21 66.06 1.19
N THR A 193 4.15 65.73 0.30
CA THR A 193 4.88 66.73 -0.50
C THR A 193 3.98 67.45 -1.51
N ALA A 194 3.06 66.75 -2.18
CA ALA A 194 2.11 67.35 -3.10
C ALA A 194 1.11 68.27 -2.39
N SER A 195 0.66 67.89 -1.19
CA SER A 195 -0.20 68.74 -0.34
C SER A 195 0.53 70.01 0.08
N GLN A 196 1.81 69.91 0.47
CA GLN A 196 2.62 71.09 0.81
C GLN A 196 2.78 72.01 -0.40
N GLN A 197 3.07 71.45 -1.58
CA GLN A 197 3.15 72.25 -2.81
C GLN A 197 1.83 72.96 -3.14
N LEU A 198 0.69 72.29 -2.91
CA LEU A 198 -0.62 72.90 -3.12
C LEU A 198 -0.84 74.06 -2.14
N GLU A 199 -0.51 73.88 -0.86
CA GLU A 199 -0.58 74.93 0.16
C GLU A 199 0.32 76.13 -0.20
N ASP A 200 1.56 75.87 -0.63
CA ASP A 200 2.48 76.90 -1.10
C ASP A 200 1.91 77.67 -2.31
N THR A 201 1.26 76.98 -3.26
CA THR A 201 0.61 77.64 -4.41
C THR A 201 -0.62 78.45 -4.03
N VAL A 202 -1.42 77.99 -3.07
CA VAL A 202 -2.57 78.74 -2.55
C VAL A 202 -2.07 79.99 -1.84
N GLN A 203 -1.04 79.87 -1.00
CA GLN A 203 -0.43 81.01 -0.33
C GLN A 203 0.16 82.01 -1.35
N ALA A 204 0.82 81.54 -2.40
CA ALA A 204 1.31 82.39 -3.48
C ALA A 204 0.16 83.14 -4.19
N LEU A 205 -0.98 82.48 -4.43
CA LEU A 205 -2.17 83.11 -5.00
C LEU A 205 -2.81 84.13 -4.05
N GLU A 206 -2.87 83.86 -2.75
CA GLU A 206 -3.38 84.81 -1.75
C GLU A 206 -2.50 86.06 -1.63
N THR A 207 -1.19 85.91 -1.76
CA THR A 207 -0.24 87.04 -1.78
C THR A 207 -0.21 87.78 -3.11
N HIS A 208 -0.89 87.29 -4.14
CA HIS A 208 -0.94 87.96 -5.43
C HIS A 208 -1.78 89.24 -5.33
N PRO A 209 -1.32 90.39 -5.86
CA PRO A 209 -2.03 91.66 -5.76
C PRO A 209 -3.27 91.67 -6.67
N THR A 210 -4.33 91.01 -6.20
CA THR A 210 -5.65 91.01 -6.84
C THR A 210 -6.21 92.42 -6.94
N ASP A 211 -5.93 93.28 -5.95
CA ASP A 211 -6.33 94.68 -5.95
C ASP A 211 -5.72 95.50 -7.11
N GLU A 212 -4.44 95.25 -7.45
CA GLU A 212 -3.80 95.92 -8.60
C GLU A 212 -4.37 95.41 -9.93
N MET A 213 -4.71 94.13 -10.01
CA MET A 213 -5.32 93.53 -11.21
C MET A 213 -6.77 93.99 -11.39
N HIS A 214 -7.53 94.17 -10.30
CA HIS A 214 -8.84 94.79 -10.29
C HIS A 214 -8.77 96.26 -10.73
N LEU A 215 -7.80 97.03 -10.21
CA LEU A 215 -7.56 98.41 -10.62
C LEU A 215 -7.22 98.50 -12.13
N TRP A 216 -6.41 97.59 -12.65
CA TRP A 216 -6.09 97.52 -14.07
C TRP A 216 -7.31 97.15 -14.92
N MET A 217 -8.15 96.21 -14.47
CA MET A 217 -9.41 95.87 -15.15
C MET A 217 -10.39 97.05 -15.18
N GLU A 218 -10.51 97.81 -14.09
CA GLU A 218 -11.35 99.02 -14.05
C GLU A 218 -10.82 100.11 -14.99
N GLN A 219 -9.50 100.28 -15.09
CA GLN A 219 -8.87 101.21 -16.04
C GLN A 219 -9.07 100.79 -17.50
N VAL A 220 -9.03 99.50 -17.82
CA VAL A 220 -9.28 99.00 -19.18
C VAL A 220 -10.76 99.10 -19.53
N HIS A 221 -11.67 98.78 -18.62
CA HIS A 221 -13.11 98.90 -18.84
C HIS A 221 -13.55 100.35 -19.07
N THR A 222 -12.87 101.32 -18.46
CA THR A 222 -13.15 102.75 -18.67
C THR A 222 -12.50 103.34 -19.92
N THR A 223 -11.55 102.64 -20.54
CA THR A 223 -10.81 103.13 -21.72
C THR A 223 -11.22 102.47 -23.04
N VAL A 224 -12.03 101.41 -23.02
CA VAL A 224 -12.69 100.90 -24.22
C VAL A 224 -13.94 101.74 -24.49
N PRO A 225 -14.00 102.56 -25.57
CA PRO A 225 -15.21 103.28 -25.92
C PRO A 225 -16.28 102.30 -26.39
N ASP A 226 -17.45 102.39 -25.75
CA ASP A 226 -18.66 101.68 -26.14
C ASP A 226 -19.03 102.11 -27.57
N LYS A 227 -18.73 101.26 -28.57
CA LYS A 227 -19.12 101.52 -29.95
C LYS A 227 -20.59 101.16 -30.10
N SER A 228 -21.45 102.14 -29.83
CA SER A 228 -22.77 102.28 -30.46
C SER A 228 -22.66 103.11 -31.73
#